data_AF-A0A438F615-F1
#
_entry.id   AF-A0A438F615-F1
#
_cell.length_a   1.000
_cell.length_b   1.000
_cell.length_c   1.000
_cell.angle_alpha   90.00
_cell.angle_beta   90.00
_cell.angle_gamma   90.00
#
_symmetry.space_group_name_H-M   'P 1'
#
loop_
_entity.id
_entity.type
_entity.pdbx_description
1 polymer ?
#
loop_
_entity_poly.entity_id
_entity_poly.type
_entity_poly.pdbx_seq_one_letter_code
_entity_poly.pdbx_strand_id
1 'polypeptide(L)'
;MVTKECLDKAISICAPGVEFKKIGKTIHDHADKHRYGVVRMFVGHGVGRVFHADPVILHYSNYPNLHNIIPVCAIYFWNNDGGHMVLNQTFTIEPMLTIGSINPIMWDDNWTVVTEDGSLSAQFEHTILITENGAEILTQC
;
A
#
# COMPACT_ATOMS: atom_id res chain seq x y z
N MET A 1 14.19 2.21 -9.82
CA MET A 1 13.42 3.40 -9.41
C MET A 1 12.81 3.05 -8.07
N VAL A 2 12.97 3.90 -7.06
CA VAL A 2 12.69 3.51 -5.66
C VAL A 2 11.24 3.07 -5.44
N THR A 3 10.26 3.71 -6.09
CA THR A 3 8.85 3.26 -6.02
C THR A 3 8.65 1.82 -6.51
N LYS A 4 9.27 1.46 -7.65
CA LYS A 4 9.20 0.08 -8.16
C LYS A 4 9.92 -0.89 -7.22
N GLU A 5 11.07 -0.49 -6.67
CA GLU A 5 11.80 -1.32 -5.71
C GLU A 5 11.00 -1.55 -4.41
N CYS A 6 10.25 -0.55 -3.94
CA CYS A 6 9.30 -0.69 -2.83
C CYS A 6 8.24 -1.74 -3.14
N LEU A 7 7.62 -1.68 -4.33
CA LEU A 7 6.64 -2.67 -4.80
C LEU A 7 7.25 -4.07 -4.85
N ASP A 8 8.38 -4.23 -5.55
CA ASP A 8 9.04 -5.52 -5.73
C ASP A 8 9.44 -6.14 -4.37
N LYS A 9 9.95 -5.32 -3.44
CA LYS A 9 10.29 -5.78 -2.07
C LYS A 9 9.07 -6.16 -1.26
N ALA A 10 7.98 -5.40 -1.34
CA ALA A 10 6.74 -5.71 -0.65
C ALA A 10 6.13 -7.03 -1.14
N ILE A 11 6.13 -7.27 -2.46
CA ILE A 11 5.65 -8.54 -3.02
C ILE A 11 6.55 -9.70 -2.56
N SER A 12 7.87 -9.51 -2.49
CA SER A 12 8.81 -10.59 -2.14
C SER A 12 8.61 -11.19 -0.75
N ILE A 13 7.93 -10.48 0.16
CA ILE A 13 7.62 -10.99 1.50
C ILE A 13 6.22 -11.62 1.61
N CYS A 14 5.41 -11.57 0.56
CA CYS A 14 4.03 -12.03 0.60
C CYS A 14 3.96 -13.56 0.52
N ALA A 15 3.29 -14.17 1.49
CA ALA A 15 3.07 -15.61 1.58
C ALA A 15 1.92 -15.91 2.57
N PRO A 16 1.34 -17.11 2.57
CA PRO A 16 0.35 -17.49 3.58
C PRO A 16 0.85 -17.27 5.02
N GLY A 17 0.01 -16.68 5.87
CA GLY A 17 0.34 -16.38 7.26
C GLY A 17 1.22 -15.13 7.46
N VAL A 18 1.55 -14.38 6.41
CA VAL A 18 2.24 -13.09 6.55
C VAL A 18 1.22 -12.01 6.89
N GLU A 19 1.51 -11.19 7.91
CA GLU A 19 0.66 -10.05 8.28
C GLU A 19 0.70 -8.95 7.23
N PHE A 20 -0.45 -8.38 6.86
CA PHE A 20 -0.52 -7.30 5.86
C PHE A 20 0.30 -6.07 6.27
N LYS A 21 0.38 -5.75 7.57
CA LYS A 21 1.16 -4.61 8.07
C LYS A 21 2.66 -4.68 7.71
N LYS A 22 3.19 -5.87 7.38
CA LYS A 22 4.58 -6.02 6.93
C LYS A 22 4.81 -5.40 5.55
N ILE A 23 3.79 -5.32 4.70
CA ILE A 23 3.86 -4.60 3.41
C ILE A 23 4.20 -3.14 3.66
N GLY A 24 3.38 -2.45 4.45
CA GLY A 24 3.58 -1.04 4.76
C GLY A 24 4.90 -0.75 5.47
N LYS A 25 5.33 -1.62 6.39
CA LYS A 25 6.66 -1.52 7.00
C LYS A 25 7.78 -1.63 5.97
N THR A 26 7.71 -2.62 5.07
CA THR A 26 8.74 -2.87 4.05
C THR A 26 8.87 -1.71 3.08
N ILE A 27 7.75 -1.16 2.62
CA ILE A 27 7.72 -0.01 1.71
C ILE A 27 8.30 1.22 2.41
N HIS A 28 7.82 1.53 3.62
CA HIS A 28 8.27 2.71 4.38
C HIS A 28 9.77 2.65 4.68
N ASP A 29 10.28 1.50 5.16
CA ASP A 29 11.69 1.33 5.48
C ASP A 29 12.59 1.49 4.23
N HIS A 30 12.11 1.12 3.04
CA HIS A 30 12.87 1.34 1.79
C HIS A 30 12.78 2.79 1.31
N ALA A 31 11.58 3.38 1.30
CA ALA A 31 11.38 4.77 0.89
C ALA A 31 12.16 5.76 1.76
N ASP A 32 12.17 5.57 3.08
CA ASP A 32 12.82 6.45 4.05
C ASP A 32 14.35 6.49 3.87
N LYS A 33 14.99 5.35 3.56
CA LYS A 33 16.43 5.28 3.22
C LYS A 33 16.81 6.16 2.03
N HIS A 34 15.87 6.38 1.13
CA HIS A 34 16.04 7.22 -0.05
C HIS A 34 15.45 8.63 0.14
N ARG A 35 14.92 8.95 1.33
CA ARG A 35 14.28 10.22 1.69
C ARG A 35 13.04 10.55 0.85
N TYR A 36 12.25 9.54 0.53
CA TYR A 36 10.94 9.72 -0.10
C TYR A 36 9.80 9.58 0.93
N GLY A 37 8.75 10.38 0.75
CA GLY A 37 7.50 10.23 1.48
C GLY A 37 6.67 9.07 0.93
N VAL A 38 5.82 8.48 1.78
CA VAL A 38 4.81 7.49 1.40
C VAL A 38 3.42 8.08 1.60
N VAL A 39 2.62 8.13 0.53
CA VAL A 39 1.24 8.63 0.59
C VAL A 39 0.39 7.74 1.50
N ARG A 40 -0.50 8.36 2.29
CA ARG A 40 -1.33 7.67 3.29
C ARG A 40 -2.82 7.64 2.97
N MET A 41 -3.27 8.46 2.03
CA MET A 41 -4.68 8.57 1.66
C MET A 41 -5.16 7.42 0.78
N PHE A 42 -4.26 6.81 0.02
CA PHE A 42 -4.54 5.71 -0.89
C PHE A 42 -3.83 4.44 -0.46
N VAL A 43 -4.46 3.31 -0.77
CA VAL A 43 -4.15 1.98 -0.23
C VAL A 43 -4.34 0.97 -1.35
N GLY A 44 -3.64 -0.16 -1.27
CA GLY A 44 -4.01 -1.31 -2.08
C GLY A 44 -5.28 -1.97 -1.56
N HIS A 45 -5.83 -2.88 -2.35
CA HIS A 45 -7.15 -3.45 -2.09
C HIS A 45 -7.26 -4.89 -2.59
N GLY A 46 -8.20 -5.66 -2.04
CA GLY A 46 -8.66 -6.89 -2.66
C GLY A 46 -9.27 -6.60 -4.03
N VAL A 47 -9.01 -7.49 -5.00
CA VAL A 47 -9.49 -7.34 -6.37
C VAL A 47 -9.86 -8.71 -6.94
N GLY A 48 -10.96 -8.78 -7.70
CA GLY A 48 -11.41 -10.00 -8.34
C GLY A 48 -12.75 -9.78 -9.03
N ARG A 49 -13.81 -10.43 -8.54
CA ARG A 49 -15.19 -10.18 -9.03
C ARG A 49 -15.71 -8.78 -8.66
N VAL A 50 -15.10 -8.17 -7.65
CA VAL A 50 -15.36 -6.80 -7.20
C VAL A 50 -14.10 -6.00 -7.45
N PHE A 51 -14.25 -4.75 -7.91
CA PHE A 51 -13.10 -3.91 -8.29
C PHE A 51 -12.24 -3.54 -7.08
N HIS A 52 -12.84 -2.97 -6.03
CA HIS A 52 -12.19 -2.69 -4.75
C HIS A 52 -12.92 -3.42 -3.63
N ALA A 53 -12.23 -4.30 -2.92
CA ALA A 53 -12.75 -5.10 -1.81
C ALA A 53 -11.70 -5.26 -0.70
N ASP A 54 -12.06 -5.95 0.37
CA ASP A 54 -11.08 -6.38 1.38
C ASP A 54 -10.08 -7.39 0.78
N PRO A 55 -8.81 -7.37 1.25
CA PRO A 55 -8.27 -6.57 2.35
C PRO A 55 -7.84 -5.16 1.93
N VAL A 56 -7.83 -4.22 2.86
CA VAL A 56 -7.14 -2.92 2.72
C VAL A 56 -5.64 -3.09 2.98
N ILE A 57 -4.81 -2.66 2.04
CA ILE A 57 -3.35 -2.82 2.07
C ILE A 57 -2.67 -1.45 2.27
N LEU A 58 -2.17 -1.20 3.48
CA LEU A 58 -1.46 0.04 3.79
C LEU A 58 -0.01 -0.01 3.28
N HIS A 59 0.44 1.09 2.66
CA HIS A 59 1.80 1.22 2.13
C HIS A 59 2.80 1.86 3.10
N TYR A 60 2.34 2.35 4.25
CA TYR A 60 3.18 3.00 5.24
C TYR A 60 3.20 2.20 6.55
N SER A 61 4.27 2.36 7.33
CA SER A 61 4.35 1.78 8.68
C SER A 61 3.34 2.45 9.63
N ASN A 62 2.49 1.65 10.26
CA ASN A 62 1.61 2.08 11.34
C ASN A 62 2.35 1.98 12.68
N TYR A 63 2.97 3.07 13.14
CA TYR A 63 3.43 3.15 14.52
C TYR A 63 2.23 3.49 15.45
N PRO A 64 2.11 2.84 16.63
CA PRO A 64 0.92 2.88 17.50
C PRO A 64 0.57 4.25 18.11
N ASN A 65 1.29 5.32 17.78
CA ASN A 65 1.07 6.66 18.32
C ASN A 65 0.37 7.61 17.32
N LEU A 66 -0.12 7.10 16.19
CA LEU A 66 -0.80 7.89 15.15
C LEU A 66 -2.32 7.85 15.27
N HIS A 67 -2.87 7.93 16.49
CA HIS A 67 -4.33 7.98 16.74
C HIS A 67 -5.07 9.14 16.04
N ASN A 68 -4.35 10.14 15.50
CA ASN A 68 -4.95 11.35 14.92
C ASN A 68 -4.89 11.43 13.38
N ILE A 69 -4.32 10.43 12.69
CA ILE A 69 -4.24 10.39 11.21
C ILE A 69 -4.46 8.96 10.71
N ILE A 70 -5.38 8.23 11.34
CA ILE A 70 -5.88 6.97 10.78
C ILE A 70 -7.12 7.33 9.96
N PRO A 71 -7.11 7.13 8.62
CA PRO A 71 -8.31 7.33 7.83
C PRO A 71 -9.42 6.44 8.41
N VAL A 72 -10.67 6.94 8.44
CA VAL A 72 -11.80 6.26 9.12
C VAL A 72 -11.95 4.80 8.69
N CYS A 73 -11.57 4.46 7.45
CA CYS A 73 -11.49 3.08 6.97
C CYS A 73 -10.56 2.21 7.83
N ALA A 74 -9.35 2.67 8.14
CA ALA A 74 -8.38 1.93 8.95
C ALA A 74 -8.74 1.84 10.44
N ILE A 75 -9.66 2.67 10.95
CA ILE A 75 -10.20 2.55 12.32
C ILE A 75 -11.10 1.30 12.45
N TYR A 76 -11.89 0.99 11.42
CA TYR A 76 -12.75 -0.21 11.44
C TYR A 76 -11.96 -1.51 11.24
N PHE A 77 -10.85 -1.48 10.49
CA PHE A 77 -9.96 -2.64 10.30
C PHE A 77 -8.99 -2.88 11.48
N TRP A 78 -8.76 -1.89 12.34
CA TRP A 78 -7.84 -2.01 13.48
C TRP A 78 -8.32 -2.99 14.57
N ASN A 79 -9.62 -3.28 14.62
CA ASN A 79 -10.19 -4.23 15.59
C ASN A 79 -9.90 -5.71 15.26
N ASN A 80 -9.04 -6.00 14.26
CA ASN A 80 -8.80 -7.36 13.79
C ASN A 80 -7.29 -7.62 13.53
N ASP A 81 -6.47 -7.70 14.59
CA ASP A 81 -5.11 -8.30 14.64
C ASP A 81 -4.16 -8.13 13.41
N GLY A 82 -4.32 -7.07 12.62
CA GLY A 82 -3.47 -6.76 11.46
C GLY A 82 -3.61 -7.67 10.24
N GLY A 83 -4.56 -8.62 10.23
CA GLY A 83 -4.91 -9.52 9.11
C GLY A 83 -3.76 -10.35 8.53
N HIS A 84 -3.96 -11.64 8.32
CA HIS A 84 -2.96 -12.51 7.71
C HIS A 84 -3.34 -12.86 6.28
N MET A 85 -2.37 -12.89 5.38
CA MET A 85 -2.55 -13.37 4.01
C MET A 85 -2.97 -14.84 4.03
N VAL A 86 -3.95 -15.21 3.21
CA VAL A 86 -4.41 -16.60 3.09
C VAL A 86 -4.20 -17.13 1.67
N LEU A 87 -4.07 -18.45 1.55
CA LEU A 87 -3.89 -19.13 0.26
C LEU A 87 -5.04 -18.78 -0.71
N ASN A 88 -4.71 -18.57 -1.99
CA ASN A 88 -5.61 -18.17 -3.07
C ASN A 88 -6.22 -16.75 -2.95
N GLN A 89 -5.76 -15.95 -1.98
CA GLN A 89 -6.19 -14.56 -1.87
C GLN A 89 -5.56 -13.70 -2.96
N THR A 90 -6.32 -12.76 -3.51
CA THR A 90 -5.87 -11.80 -4.52
C THR A 90 -6.05 -10.37 -4.02
N PHE A 91 -5.02 -9.55 -4.21
CA PHE A 91 -5.03 -8.13 -3.84
C PHE A 91 -3.95 -7.35 -4.59
N THR A 92 -4.04 -6.03 -4.54
CA THR A 92 -3.07 -5.10 -5.14
C THR A 92 -2.04 -4.64 -4.10
N ILE A 93 -0.82 -4.41 -4.57
CA ILE A 93 0.16 -3.59 -3.87
C ILE A 93 0.51 -2.45 -4.82
N GLU A 94 0.30 -1.21 -4.39
CA GLU A 94 0.31 -0.04 -5.28
C GLU A 94 0.94 1.23 -4.65
N PRO A 95 2.19 1.15 -4.15
CA PRO A 95 2.79 2.24 -3.41
C PRO A 95 2.92 3.51 -4.24
N MET A 96 2.48 4.63 -3.66
CA MET A 96 2.70 5.98 -4.17
C MET A 96 3.75 6.67 -3.29
N LEU A 97 4.88 7.07 -3.91
CA LEU A 97 5.94 7.81 -3.22
C LEU A 97 5.98 9.27 -3.68
N THR A 98 6.43 10.17 -2.82
CA THR A 98 6.59 11.60 -3.10
C THR A 98 8.00 12.09 -2.77
N ILE A 99 8.51 13.06 -3.52
CA ILE A 99 9.80 13.71 -3.24
C ILE A 99 9.67 14.77 -2.14
N GLY A 100 8.50 15.41 -2.03
CA GLY A 100 8.18 16.41 -1.02
C GLY A 100 7.09 15.94 -0.07
N SER A 101 6.04 16.75 0.06
CA SER A 101 4.92 16.46 0.96
C SER A 101 4.20 15.17 0.58
N ILE A 102 3.72 14.45 1.61
CA ILE A 102 2.82 13.30 1.48
C ILE A 102 1.35 13.71 1.52
N ASN A 103 1.08 14.98 1.85
CA ASN A 103 -0.28 15.47 2.01
C ASN A 103 -0.90 15.74 0.62
N PRO A 104 -2.12 15.24 0.38
CA PRO A 104 -2.80 15.41 -0.88
C PRO A 104 -3.68 16.67 -0.91
N ILE A 105 -3.86 17.22 -2.09
CA ILE A 105 -4.95 18.13 -2.47
C ILE A 105 -5.73 17.47 -3.61
N MET A 106 -7.04 17.40 -3.48
CA MET A 106 -7.94 16.98 -4.57
C MET A 106 -8.37 18.21 -5.37
N TRP A 107 -8.31 18.11 -6.69
CA TRP A 107 -8.80 19.16 -7.57
C TRP A 107 -10.33 19.20 -7.64
N ASP A 108 -10.87 20.28 -8.19
CA ASP A 108 -12.32 20.52 -8.31
C ASP A 108 -13.06 19.49 -9.18
N ASP A 109 -12.32 18.66 -9.94
CA ASP A 109 -12.87 17.53 -10.69
C ASP A 109 -13.28 16.33 -9.81
N ASN A 110 -12.96 16.37 -8.51
CA ASN A 110 -13.20 15.32 -7.52
C ASN A 110 -12.46 14.00 -7.78
N TRP A 111 -11.40 14.01 -8.58
CA TRP A 111 -10.63 12.81 -8.95
C TRP A 111 -9.13 13.03 -8.93
N THR A 112 -8.64 14.11 -9.54
CA THR A 112 -7.21 14.37 -9.62
C THR A 112 -6.69 14.71 -8.25
N VAL A 113 -5.73 13.91 -7.77
CA VAL A 113 -5.06 14.16 -6.49
C VAL A 113 -3.60 14.48 -6.73
N VAL A 114 -3.18 15.62 -6.19
CA VAL A 114 -1.83 16.14 -6.30
C VAL A 114 -1.19 16.30 -4.93
N THR A 115 0.13 16.38 -4.88
CA THR A 115 0.86 16.78 -3.67
C THR A 115 0.57 18.24 -3.34
N GLU A 116 0.41 18.56 -2.05
CA GLU A 116 0.08 19.93 -1.63
C GLU A 116 1.17 20.96 -1.99
N ASP A 117 2.41 20.49 -2.16
CA ASP A 117 3.59 21.30 -2.49
C ASP A 117 3.95 21.27 -3.99
N GLY A 118 3.17 20.56 -4.82
CA GLY A 118 3.43 20.39 -6.25
C GLY A 118 4.66 19.53 -6.59
N SER A 119 5.25 18.84 -5.61
CA SER A 119 6.38 17.94 -5.82
C SER A 119 5.99 16.69 -6.62
N LEU A 120 6.98 16.05 -7.24
CA LEU A 120 6.75 14.85 -8.04
C LEU A 120 6.31 13.66 -7.17
N SER A 121 5.43 12.85 -7.74
CA SER A 121 5.03 11.55 -7.23
C SER A 121 5.20 10.47 -8.30
N ALA A 122 5.42 9.22 -7.87
CA ALA A 122 5.44 8.06 -8.73
C ALA A 122 4.72 6.89 -8.06
N GLN A 123 4.03 6.08 -8.87
CA GLN A 123 3.33 4.87 -8.47
C GLN A 123 3.73 3.70 -9.37
N PHE A 124 3.77 2.50 -8.81
CA PHE A 124 3.74 1.23 -9.53
C PHE A 124 2.71 0.33 -8.86
N GLU A 125 2.11 -0.58 -9.62
CA GLU A 125 1.09 -1.49 -9.10
C GLU A 125 1.25 -2.88 -9.73
N HIS A 126 0.97 -3.90 -8.91
CA HIS A 126 0.64 -5.22 -9.40
C HIS A 126 -0.54 -5.81 -8.63
N THR A 127 -1.39 -6.55 -9.35
CA THR A 127 -2.24 -7.57 -8.75
C THR A 127 -1.42 -8.83 -8.49
N ILE A 128 -1.51 -9.36 -7.26
CA ILE A 128 -0.85 -10.62 -6.87
C ILE A 128 -1.85 -11.67 -6.38
N LEU A 129 -1.47 -12.94 -6.52
CA LEU A 129 -2.14 -14.12 -5.99
C LEU A 129 -1.26 -14.77 -4.93
N ILE A 130 -1.77 -14.98 -3.72
CA ILE A 130 -1.07 -15.73 -2.68
C ILE A 130 -1.12 -17.22 -3.01
N THR A 131 0.06 -17.84 -3.15
CA THR A 131 0.25 -19.26 -3.45
C THR A 131 0.77 -20.00 -2.22
N GLU A 132 0.95 -21.32 -2.29
CA GLU A 132 1.41 -22.12 -1.14
C GLU A 132 2.78 -21.68 -0.61
N ASN A 133 3.65 -21.15 -1.48
CA ASN A 133 5.05 -20.86 -1.17
C ASN A 133 5.42 -19.37 -1.32
N GLY A 134 4.44 -18.48 -1.53
CA GLY A 134 4.71 -17.06 -1.74
C GLY A 134 3.57 -16.33 -2.43
N ALA A 135 3.92 -15.49 -3.41
CA ALA A 135 2.98 -14.76 -4.24
C ALA A 135 3.35 -14.84 -5.73
N GLU A 136 2.35 -14.95 -6.58
CA GLU A 136 2.45 -14.86 -8.03
C GLU A 136 1.99 -13.47 -8.49
N ILE A 137 2.72 -12.86 -9.42
CA ILE A 137 2.35 -11.57 -10.02
C ILE A 137 1.50 -11.85 -11.26
N LEU A 138 0.21 -11.48 -11.23
CA LEU A 138 -0.74 -11.74 -12.31
C LEU A 138 -0.69 -10.74 -13.47
N THR A 139 0.10 -9.68 -13.31
CA THR A 139 0.11 -8.50 -14.18
C THR A 139 1.53 -8.16 -14.67
N GLN A 140 2.37 -9.18 -14.89
CA GLN A 140 3.70 -8.99 -15.48
C GLN A 140 3.58 -8.63 -16.96
N CYS A 141 4.44 -7.71 -17.41
CA CYS A 141 4.53 -7.23 -18.79
C CYS A 141 5.91 -7.55 -19.37
#